data_AF-A0AA41M7N6-F1
#
_entry.id   AF-A0AA41M7N6-F1
#
_cell.length_a   1.000
_cell.length_b   1.000
_cell.length_c   1.000
_cell.angle_alpha   90.00
_cell.angle_beta   90.00
_cell.angle_gamma   90.00
#
_symmetry.space_group_name_H-M   'P 1'
#
loop_
_entity.id
_entity.type
_entity.pdbx_description
1 polymer ?
#
loop_
_entity_poly.entity_id
_entity_poly.type
_entity_poly.pdbx_seq_one_letter_code
_entity_poly.pdbx_strand_id
1 'polypeptide(L)'
;MIYADTDFFTALIKEDDWLKENAQRLMREEGVKTSLPTFIELFLISDRFDIDLERAITDIMEISETDFDENLVFQALEYKKKGLNTFDAFQAAKAGNRIISSDKEFDEIDITRIELEEW
;
A
#
# COMPACT_ATOMS: atom_id res chain seq x y z
N MET A 1 -13.46 -6.30 16.52
CA MET A 1 -12.90 -6.18 15.17
C MET A 1 -11.89 -7.27 14.93
N ILE A 2 -11.95 -7.89 13.76
CA ILE A 2 -11.10 -9.00 13.34
C ILE A 2 -9.94 -8.45 12.50
N TYR A 3 -8.76 -9.03 12.65
CA TYR A 3 -7.63 -8.67 11.81
C TYR A 3 -7.75 -9.37 10.44
N ALA A 4 -7.81 -8.60 9.37
CA ALA A 4 -7.85 -9.09 7.99
C ALA A 4 -6.50 -8.86 7.30
N ASP A 5 -6.02 -9.89 6.60
CA ASP A 5 -4.84 -9.84 5.75
C ASP A 5 -5.22 -9.50 4.29
N THR A 6 -4.22 -9.49 3.41
CA THR A 6 -4.36 -9.12 1.99
C THR A 6 -5.32 -10.03 1.22
N ASP A 7 -5.42 -11.31 1.57
CA ASP A 7 -6.29 -12.26 0.85
C ASP A 7 -7.77 -11.88 1.02
N PHE A 8 -8.17 -11.44 2.22
CA PHE A 8 -9.52 -10.95 2.46
C PHE A 8 -9.88 -9.77 1.54
N PHE A 9 -8.98 -8.78 1.42
CA PHE A 9 -9.24 -7.60 0.60
C PHE A 9 -9.15 -7.90 -0.90
N THR A 10 -8.20 -8.72 -1.34
CA THR A 10 -8.10 -9.10 -2.74
C THR A 10 -9.31 -9.91 -3.21
N ALA A 11 -9.93 -10.72 -2.33
CA ALA A 11 -11.19 -11.39 -2.62
C ALA A 11 -12.37 -10.41 -2.81
N LEU A 12 -12.36 -9.25 -2.15
CA LEU A 12 -13.36 -8.21 -2.36
C LEU A 12 -13.13 -7.43 -3.66
N ILE A 13 -11.87 -7.14 -3.98
CA ILE A 13 -11.46 -6.32 -5.12
C ILE A 13 -11.61 -7.07 -6.44
N LYS A 14 -11.16 -8.34 -6.51
CA LYS A 14 -11.21 -9.13 -7.75
C LYS A 14 -12.64 -9.47 -8.12
N GLU A 15 -12.98 -9.36 -9.41
CA GLU A 15 -14.35 -9.64 -9.87
C GLU A 15 -14.74 -11.11 -9.66
N ASP A 16 -13.86 -12.03 -10.06
CA ASP A 16 -14.06 -13.49 -10.05
C ASP A 16 -13.12 -14.15 -9.04
N ASP A 17 -13.39 -13.92 -7.74
CA ASP A 17 -12.66 -14.58 -6.64
C ASP A 17 -13.58 -15.57 -5.91
N TRP A 18 -13.11 -16.81 -5.75
CA TRP A 18 -13.85 -17.89 -5.09
C TRP A 18 -14.14 -17.62 -3.60
N LEU A 19 -13.45 -16.66 -2.96
CA LEU A 19 -13.67 -16.25 -1.57
C LEU A 19 -14.61 -15.04 -1.44
N LYS A 20 -15.02 -14.41 -2.54
CA LYS A 20 -15.73 -13.12 -2.53
C LYS A 20 -17.00 -13.13 -1.70
N GLU A 21 -17.85 -14.15 -1.84
CA GLU A 21 -19.09 -14.26 -1.05
C GLU A 21 -18.81 -14.40 0.45
N ASN A 22 -17.76 -15.14 0.82
CA ASN A 22 -17.34 -15.31 2.21
C ASN A 22 -16.79 -14.00 2.79
N ALA A 23 -15.95 -13.30 2.03
CA ALA A 23 -15.39 -12.01 2.43
C ALA A 23 -16.50 -10.95 2.62
N GLN A 24 -17.44 -10.87 1.67
CA GLN A 24 -18.59 -9.97 1.77
C GLN A 24 -19.51 -10.29 2.96
N ARG A 25 -19.70 -11.57 3.29
CA ARG A 25 -20.47 -11.96 4.49
C ARG A 25 -19.75 -11.49 5.76
N LEU A 26 -18.46 -11.80 5.89
CA LEU A 26 -17.65 -11.40 7.05
C LEU A 26 -17.62 -9.87 7.21
N MET A 27 -17.45 -9.11 6.13
CA MET A 27 -17.47 -7.64 6.15
C MET A 27 -18.78 -7.06 6.70
N ARG A 28 -19.92 -7.72 6.47
CA ARG A 28 -21.23 -7.27 6.97
C ARG A 28 -21.48 -7.63 8.43
N GLU A 29 -20.92 -8.76 8.87
CA GLU A 29 -21.16 -9.31 10.21
C GLU A 29 -20.16 -8.78 11.24
N GLU A 30 -18.93 -8.48 10.80
CA GLU A 30 -17.80 -8.16 11.66
C GLU A 30 -17.11 -6.88 11.18
N GLY A 31 -16.71 -6.01 12.11
CA GLY A 31 -15.78 -4.92 11.80
C GLY A 31 -14.37 -5.46 11.57
N VAL A 32 -13.65 -4.95 10.58
CA VAL A 32 -12.29 -5.42 10.23
C VAL A 32 -11.23 -4.35 10.50
N LYS A 33 -10.06 -4.80 10.94
CA LYS A 33 -8.86 -3.96 11.05
C LYS A 33 -7.73 -4.59 10.26
N THR A 34 -6.77 -3.79 9.83
CA THR A 34 -5.59 -4.27 9.11
C THR A 34 -4.35 -3.46 9.48
N SER A 35 -3.23 -3.71 8.80
CA SER A 35 -1.95 -3.05 9.07
C SER A 35 -1.23 -2.66 7.78
N LEU A 36 -0.16 -1.87 7.93
CA LEU A 36 0.66 -1.39 6.82
C LEU A 36 1.19 -2.50 5.89
N PRO A 37 1.67 -3.67 6.40
CA PRO A 37 2.01 -4.82 5.56
C PRO A 37 0.97 -5.21 4.51
N THR A 38 -0.32 -5.14 4.83
CA THR A 38 -1.40 -5.45 3.88
C THR A 38 -1.37 -4.55 2.65
N PHE A 39 -1.10 -3.26 2.86
CA PHE A 39 -0.99 -2.30 1.76
C PHE A 39 0.31 -2.48 0.97
N ILE A 40 1.42 -2.83 1.63
CA ILE A 40 2.67 -3.18 0.93
C ILE A 40 2.45 -4.39 0.02
N GLU A 41 1.79 -5.44 0.51
CA GLU A 41 1.44 -6.61 -0.28
C GLU A 41 0.49 -6.26 -1.43
N LEU A 42 -0.53 -5.42 -1.20
CA LEU A 42 -1.43 -4.97 -2.25
C LEU A 42 -0.69 -4.23 -3.38
N PHE A 43 0.27 -3.37 -3.04
CA PHE A 43 1.12 -2.70 -4.03
C PHE A 43 1.94 -3.72 -4.85
N LEU A 44 2.54 -4.72 -4.19
CA LEU A 44 3.28 -5.80 -4.88
C LEU A 44 2.38 -6.65 -5.79
N ILE A 45 1.12 -6.88 -5.38
CA ILE A 45 0.13 -7.60 -6.20
C ILE A 45 -0.25 -6.75 -7.41
N SER A 46 -0.47 -5.44 -7.23
CA SER A 46 -0.80 -4.53 -8.35
C SER A 46 0.29 -4.45 -9.42
N ASP A 47 1.55 -4.76 -9.09
CA ASP A 47 2.63 -4.85 -10.08
C ASP A 47 2.47 -6.03 -11.05
N ARG A 48 1.62 -7.02 -10.69
CA ARG A 48 1.45 -8.28 -11.43
C ARG A 48 0.06 -8.48 -11.99
N PHE A 49 -0.93 -7.76 -11.47
CA PHE A 49 -2.34 -7.92 -11.80
C PHE A 49 -2.95 -6.56 -12.09
N ASP A 50 -3.93 -6.53 -13.00
CA ASP A 50 -4.67 -5.32 -13.34
C ASP A 50 -5.63 -4.97 -12.19
N ILE A 51 -5.11 -4.24 -11.22
CA ILE A 51 -5.83 -3.75 -10.04
C ILE A 51 -5.78 -2.22 -10.08
N ASP A 52 -6.95 -1.60 -9.98
CA ASP A 52 -7.06 -0.17 -9.69
C ASP A 52 -6.61 0.06 -8.24
N LEU A 53 -5.29 0.25 -8.08
CA LEU A 53 -4.64 0.33 -6.77
C LEU A 53 -5.16 1.53 -5.96
N GLU A 54 -5.38 2.67 -6.61
CA GLU A 54 -5.88 3.88 -5.96
C GLU A 54 -7.27 3.63 -5.36
N ARG A 55 -8.17 3.08 -6.17
CA ARG A 55 -9.50 2.70 -5.70
C ARG A 55 -9.45 1.65 -4.60
N ALA A 56 -8.61 0.63 -4.76
CA ALA A 56 -8.46 -0.43 -3.75
C ALA A 56 -8.00 0.12 -2.40
N ILE A 57 -7.05 1.06 -2.37
CA ILE A 57 -6.61 1.71 -1.14
C ILE A 57 -7.77 2.44 -0.46
N THR A 58 -8.51 3.25 -1.22
CA THR A 58 -9.67 4.01 -0.70
C THR A 58 -10.73 3.07 -0.14
N ASP A 59 -11.11 2.04 -0.90
CA ASP A 59 -12.13 1.07 -0.49
C ASP A 59 -11.70 0.34 0.81
N ILE A 60 -10.43 -0.07 0.93
CA ILE A 60 -9.93 -0.75 2.13
C ILE A 60 -9.92 0.19 3.35
N MET A 61 -9.50 1.44 3.19
CA MET A 61 -9.48 2.41 4.28
C MET A 61 -10.89 2.79 4.76
N GLU A 62 -11.88 2.79 3.86
CA GLU A 62 -13.27 3.05 4.24
C GLU A 62 -13.86 1.92 5.10
N ILE A 63 -13.48 0.67 4.83
CA ILE A 63 -14.07 -0.51 5.48
C ILE A 63 -13.26 -1.05 6.66
N SER A 64 -12.05 -0.55 6.90
CA SER A 64 -11.15 -1.10 7.93
C SER A 64 -10.52 -0.07 8.84
N GLU A 65 -10.30 -0.44 10.11
CA GLU A 65 -9.44 0.35 11.00
C GLU A 65 -7.96 0.03 10.74
N THR A 66 -7.12 1.08 10.72
CA THR A 66 -5.66 0.97 10.58
C THR A 66 -4.92 1.50 11.81
N ASP A 67 -3.74 0.95 12.09
CA ASP A 67 -2.88 1.34 13.21
C ASP A 67 -1.68 2.25 12.81
N PHE A 68 -1.74 2.80 11.60
CA PHE A 68 -0.71 3.66 11.02
C PHE A 68 -1.32 4.94 10.41
N ASP A 69 -0.49 5.91 10.06
CA ASP A 69 -0.92 7.13 9.36
C ASP A 69 -1.27 6.80 7.91
N GLU A 70 -2.57 6.84 7.57
CA GLU A 70 -3.09 6.55 6.24
C GLU A 70 -2.46 7.40 5.13
N ASN A 71 -2.03 8.64 5.44
CA ASN A 71 -1.36 9.50 4.46
C ASN A 71 -0.07 8.87 3.93
N LEU A 72 0.57 7.99 4.70
CA LEU A 72 1.75 7.27 4.29
C LEU A 72 1.49 6.39 3.06
N VAL A 73 0.33 5.71 3.00
CA VAL A 73 -0.03 4.84 1.87
C VAL A 73 -0.33 5.67 0.63
N PHE A 74 -1.06 6.78 0.77
CA PHE A 74 -1.32 7.68 -0.36
C PHE A 74 -0.04 8.34 -0.87
N GLN A 75 0.87 8.74 0.02
CA GLN A 75 2.17 9.28 -0.38
C GLN A 75 3.03 8.22 -1.09
N ALA A 76 2.99 6.97 -0.64
CA ALA A 76 3.64 5.86 -1.33
C ALA A 76 3.03 5.62 -2.71
N LEU A 77 1.70 5.70 -2.86
CA LEU A 77 1.04 5.61 -4.15
C LEU A 77 1.55 6.69 -5.12
N GLU A 78 1.67 7.94 -4.67
CA GLU A 78 2.19 9.03 -5.49
C GLU A 78 3.66 8.82 -5.90
N TYR A 79 4.50 8.33 -5.00
CA TYR A 79 5.89 7.99 -5.36
C TYR A 79 5.99 6.80 -6.32
N LYS A 80 5.11 5.79 -6.16
CA LYS A 80 5.01 4.67 -7.11
C LYS A 80 4.60 5.14 -8.51
N LYS A 81 3.63 6.07 -8.60
CA LYS A 81 3.23 6.71 -9.87
C LYS A 81 4.38 7.47 -10.54
N LYS A 82 5.35 7.94 -9.76
CA LYS A 82 6.59 8.59 -10.25
C LYS A 82 7.70 7.60 -10.63
N GLY A 83 7.47 6.29 -10.50
CA GLY A 83 8.36 5.25 -11.00
C GLY A 83 9.09 4.46 -9.92
N LEU A 84 8.96 4.80 -8.64
CA LEU A 84 9.58 3.99 -7.58
C LEU A 84 8.92 2.61 -7.50
N ASN A 85 9.73 1.60 -7.22
CA ASN A 85 9.19 0.30 -6.83
C ASN A 85 8.45 0.38 -5.49
N THR A 86 7.67 -0.64 -5.19
CA THR A 86 6.79 -0.68 -4.01
C THR A 86 7.55 -0.38 -2.71
N PHE A 87 8.68 -1.04 -2.46
CA PHE A 87 9.39 -0.84 -1.19
C PHE A 87 9.98 0.56 -1.07
N ASP A 88 10.58 1.07 -2.15
CA ASP A 88 11.18 2.42 -2.13
C ASP A 88 10.13 3.52 -2.04
N ALA A 89 8.95 3.32 -2.62
CA ALA A 89 7.83 4.22 -2.44
C ALA A 89 7.40 4.34 -0.97
N PHE A 90 7.31 3.22 -0.24
CA PHE A 90 7.01 3.22 1.19
C PHE A 90 8.16 3.80 2.04
N GLN A 91 9.41 3.55 1.67
CA GLN A 91 10.57 4.16 2.34
C GLN A 91 10.59 5.69 2.16
N ALA A 92 10.38 6.19 0.93
CA ALA A 92 10.27 7.61 0.64
C ALA A 92 9.11 8.26 1.40
N ALA A 93 7.93 7.63 1.40
CA ALA A 93 6.77 8.11 2.14
C ALA A 93 7.06 8.20 3.65
N LYS A 94 7.75 7.20 4.22
CA LYS A 94 8.12 7.19 5.63
C LYS A 94 9.20 8.23 5.98
N ALA A 95 10.16 8.44 5.07
CA ALA A 95 11.28 9.35 5.27
C ALA A 95 10.85 10.83 5.25
N GLY A 96 9.71 11.14 4.62
CA GLY A 96 9.22 12.51 4.47
C GLY A 96 10.07 13.27 3.45
N ASN A 97 10.94 14.16 3.92
CA ASN A 97 11.68 15.09 3.04
C ASN A 97 13.12 14.67 2.74
N ARG A 98 13.72 13.79 3.54
CA ARG A 98 15.14 13.43 3.40
C ARG A 98 15.35 11.94 3.62
N ILE A 99 16.13 11.31 2.75
CA ILE A 99 16.45 9.88 2.81
C ILE A 99 17.96 9.65 2.65
N ILE A 100 18.55 8.74 3.43
CA ILE A 100 19.93 8.27 3.22
C ILE A 100 19.84 7.00 2.37
N SER A 101 20.37 7.03 1.15
CA SER A 101 20.33 5.89 0.24
C SER A 101 21.42 5.99 -0.83
N SER A 102 21.89 4.83 -1.29
CA SER A 102 22.70 4.70 -2.51
C SER A 102 21.85 4.60 -3.78
N ASP A 103 20.53 4.46 -3.65
CA ASP A 103 19.64 4.34 -4.78
C ASP A 103 19.36 5.72 -5.39
N LYS A 104 19.70 5.87 -6.67
CA LYS A 104 19.55 7.13 -7.41
C LYS A 104 18.13 7.35 -7.91
N GLU A 105 17.25 6.35 -7.85
CA GLU A 105 15.83 6.53 -8.21
C GLU A 105 15.15 7.60 -7.33
N PHE A 106 15.64 7.81 -6.09
CA PHE A 106 15.13 8.88 -5.22
C PHE A 106 15.44 10.29 -5.75
N ASP A 107 16.41 10.47 -6.65
CA ASP A 107 16.73 11.78 -7.23
C ASP A 107 15.67 12.25 -8.25
N GLU A 108 14.81 11.35 -8.72
CA GLU A 108 13.75 11.61 -9.70
C GLU A 108 12.39 11.97 -9.07
N ILE A 109 12.32 12.01 -7.73
CA ILE A 109 11.09 12.33 -6.98
C ILE A 109 11.31 13.52 -6.03
N ASP A 110 10.23 13.99 -5.41
CA ASP A 110 10.25 15.16 -4.50
C ASP A 110 10.80 14.84 -3.10
N ILE A 111 11.98 14.21 -3.02
CA ILE A 111 12.70 13.93 -1.78
C ILE A 111 14.17 14.31 -1.91
N THR A 112 14.80 14.79 -0.83
CA THR A 112 16.24 15.05 -0.83
C THR A 112 17.02 13.80 -0.44
N ARG A 113 17.71 13.18 -1.40
CA ARG A 113 18.63 12.07 -1.13
C ARG A 113 19.93 12.60 -0.52
N ILE A 114 20.38 11.94 0.55
CA ILE A 114 21.73 12.04 1.09
C ILE A 114 22.49 10.85 0.50
N GLU A 115 23.43 11.15 -0.40
CA GLU A 115 24.19 10.17 -1.17
C GLU A 115 25.07 9.33 -0.24
N LEU A 116 24.72 8.06 -0.04
CA LEU A 116 25.46 7.15 0.85
C LEU A 116 26.82 6.75 0.26
N GLU A 117 26.91 6.73 -1.05
CA GLU A 117 28.09 6.31 -1.82
C GLU A 117 29.27 7.31 -1.77
N GLU A 118 29.06 8.52 -1.24
CA GLU A 118 30.07 9.60 -1.14
C GLU A 118 30.63 9.78 0.29
N TRP A 119 30.47 8.78 1.18
CA TRP A 119 30.94 8.81 2.59
C TRP A 119 32.12 7.88 2.90
#